data_AF-A0A2M9BVY7-F1
#
_entry.id   AF-A0A2M9BVY7-F1
#
_cell.length_a   1.000
_cell.length_b   1.000
_cell.length_c   1.000
_cell.angle_alpha   90.00
_cell.angle_beta   90.00
_cell.angle_gamma   90.00
#
_symmetry.space_group_name_H-M   'P 1'
#
loop_
_entity.id
_entity.type
_entity.pdbx_description
1 polymer ?
#
loop_
_entity_poly.entity_id
_entity_poly.type
_entity_poly.pdbx_seq_one_letter_code
_entity_poly.pdbx_strand_id
1 'polypeptide(L)'
;MTDSSATTGPTGYSDAFLPVRVPLPAPHDATAVRELAYTHFTVLLDTDRRLARATAVNIDGGALLDVGRGDDWHLDPRVPADQQTGPEVYARNDLDRGHLVRRRDPVWGSATVAGRANVDTFSYTNAAPQAAGFNQSKELWLGLEDYILNTAQASGERLSVFTGPVLADDDQEYRGVQLPRLFWKVAAWVTTEGAADATTGSTTDTAQDAAPALAATAYVLDQTPQLGQIDLEQAVAARPDVPLLGPYRTFQVPVADVASLSGLDLGPLPTADRFSVARALTAGARGWLELDALADIQL
;
A
#
# COMPACT_ATOMS: atom_id res chain seq x y z
N MET A 1 38.73 14.05 12.40
CA MET A 1 37.48 13.91 11.63
C MET A 1 37.21 12.42 11.51
N THR A 2 36.37 11.92 12.40
CA THR A 2 35.95 10.51 12.42
C THR A 2 34.99 10.30 11.26
N ASP A 3 35.44 9.52 10.29
CA ASP A 3 34.63 8.93 9.23
C ASP A 3 33.48 8.15 9.88
N SER A 4 32.26 8.67 9.75
CA SER A 4 31.07 8.02 10.24
C SER A 4 30.72 6.93 9.24
N SER A 5 31.06 5.69 9.57
CA SER A 5 30.72 4.51 8.81
C SER A 5 29.21 4.50 8.51
N ALA A 6 28.85 4.87 7.29
CA ALA A 6 27.50 4.74 6.79
C ALA A 6 27.08 3.27 6.93
N THR A 7 26.04 3.00 7.70
CA THR A 7 25.41 1.69 7.84
C THR A 7 25.14 1.10 6.46
N THR A 8 25.84 0.03 6.10
CA THR A 8 25.85 -0.56 4.76
C THR A 8 24.64 -1.45 4.46
N GLY A 9 23.73 -1.64 5.41
CA GLY A 9 22.49 -2.43 5.26
C GLY A 9 21.27 -1.59 4.86
N PRO A 10 20.19 -2.23 4.37
CA PRO A 10 18.90 -1.57 4.16
C PRO A 10 18.37 -1.00 5.48
N THR A 11 17.93 0.25 5.48
CA THR A 11 17.44 0.96 6.67
C THR A 11 15.94 0.76 6.94
N GLY A 12 15.21 0.18 5.98
CA GLY A 12 13.76 0.05 6.08
C GLY A 12 13.02 1.35 5.79
N TYR A 13 11.73 1.32 6.09
CA TYR A 13 10.87 2.49 6.27
C TYR A 13 11.32 3.32 7.48
N SER A 14 11.29 4.63 7.36
CA SER A 14 11.56 5.61 8.41
C SER A 14 10.26 6.29 8.87
N ASP A 15 9.93 6.14 10.15
CA ASP A 15 8.75 6.75 10.78
C ASP A 15 8.83 8.28 10.84
N ALA A 16 10.04 8.83 10.81
CA ALA A 16 10.34 10.26 10.83
C ALA A 16 10.70 10.82 9.44
N PHE A 17 10.35 10.11 8.37
CA PHE A 17 10.59 10.57 6.99
C PHE A 17 9.81 11.84 6.65
N LEU A 18 8.57 11.92 7.16
CA LEU A 18 7.74 13.11 7.12
C LEU A 18 8.00 13.98 8.37
N PRO A 19 7.76 15.31 8.31
CA PRO A 19 7.83 16.19 9.49
C PRO A 19 6.95 15.77 10.66
N VAL A 20 5.85 15.06 10.39
CA VAL A 20 4.99 14.42 11.38
C VAL A 20 5.32 12.92 11.38
N ARG A 21 5.59 12.34 12.55
CA ARG A 21 5.91 10.90 12.64
C ARG A 21 4.71 10.06 12.23
N VAL A 22 4.96 9.06 11.38
CA VAL A 22 3.98 8.05 10.98
C VAL A 22 4.61 6.67 11.26
N PRO A 23 4.20 5.97 12.33
CA PRO A 23 4.78 4.66 12.65
C PRO A 23 4.37 3.59 11.63
N LEU A 24 5.08 2.47 11.64
CA LEU A 24 4.65 1.26 10.93
C LEU A 24 3.28 0.80 11.43
N PRO A 25 2.42 0.23 10.56
CA PRO A 25 1.19 -0.41 10.99
C PRO A 25 1.47 -1.52 12.01
N ALA A 26 0.58 -1.69 12.98
CA ALA A 26 0.70 -2.76 13.98
C ALA A 26 -0.60 -3.59 14.03
N PRO A 27 -0.55 -4.93 14.05
CA PRO A 27 -1.74 -5.73 14.28
C PRO A 27 -2.42 -5.35 15.61
N HIS A 28 -3.75 -5.25 15.61
CA HIS A 28 -4.53 -5.05 16.84
C HIS A 28 -4.56 -6.31 17.72
N ASP A 29 -4.33 -7.47 17.12
CA ASP A 29 -4.26 -8.75 17.79
C ASP A 29 -2.82 -9.08 18.23
N ALA A 30 -2.63 -10.25 18.84
CA ALA A 30 -1.31 -10.73 19.23
C ALA A 30 -0.57 -11.45 18.08
N THR A 31 -0.99 -11.28 16.82
CA THR A 31 -0.35 -11.96 15.70
C THR A 31 1.08 -11.47 15.55
N ALA A 32 2.03 -12.40 15.59
CA ALA A 32 3.43 -12.10 15.38
C ALA A 32 3.68 -11.79 13.89
N VAL A 33 4.21 -10.60 13.62
CA VAL A 33 4.71 -10.23 12.30
C VAL A 33 6.23 -10.17 12.31
N ARG A 34 6.86 -10.67 11.25
CA ARG A 34 8.29 -10.50 11.01
C ARG A 34 8.53 -9.22 10.23
N GLU A 35 9.22 -8.28 10.85
CA GLU A 35 9.65 -7.06 10.19
C GLU A 35 10.87 -7.34 9.30
N LEU A 36 10.76 -7.00 8.02
CA LEU A 36 11.81 -7.16 7.01
C LEU A 36 12.15 -5.79 6.43
N ALA A 37 13.23 -5.17 6.93
CA ALA A 37 13.74 -3.93 6.39
C ALA A 37 14.38 -4.15 5.01
N TYR A 38 13.95 -3.38 4.02
CA TYR A 38 14.53 -3.24 2.69
C TYR A 38 14.97 -1.79 2.46
N THR A 39 15.54 -1.49 1.29
CA THR A 39 15.97 -0.11 1.00
C THR A 39 14.76 0.79 0.84
N HIS A 40 14.55 1.71 1.79
CA HIS A 40 13.45 2.69 1.87
C HIS A 40 12.04 2.15 2.12
N PHE A 41 11.90 0.84 2.33
CA PHE A 41 10.62 0.24 2.69
C PHE A 41 10.78 -0.92 3.67
N THR A 42 9.71 -1.23 4.38
CA THR A 42 9.63 -2.35 5.31
C THR A 42 8.43 -3.23 4.97
N VAL A 43 8.62 -4.54 5.01
CA VAL A 43 7.55 -5.54 4.91
C VAL A 43 7.24 -6.08 6.31
N LEU A 44 5.96 -6.11 6.67
CA LEU A 44 5.45 -6.76 7.88
C LEU A 44 4.86 -8.11 7.49
N LEU A 45 5.69 -9.15 7.52
CA LEU A 45 5.35 -10.49 7.05
C LEU A 45 4.59 -11.27 8.11
N ASP A 46 3.43 -11.81 7.76
CA ASP A 46 2.78 -12.88 8.52
C ASP A 46 3.34 -14.21 8.02
N THR A 47 4.12 -14.91 8.85
CA THR A 47 4.80 -16.15 8.45
C THR A 47 3.86 -17.34 8.34
N ASP A 48 2.69 -17.28 8.98
CA ASP A 48 1.69 -18.35 8.90
C ASP A 48 0.86 -18.20 7.62
N ARG A 49 0.47 -16.96 7.30
CA ARG A 49 -0.18 -16.61 6.01
C ARG A 49 0.80 -16.60 4.84
N ARG A 50 2.12 -16.57 5.11
CA ARG A 50 3.20 -16.51 4.11
C ARG A 50 3.11 -15.29 3.19
N LEU A 51 2.45 -14.24 3.65
CA LEU A 51 2.14 -13.01 2.91
C LEU A 51 2.33 -11.81 3.84
N ALA A 52 2.65 -10.64 3.28
CA ALA A 52 2.69 -9.43 4.07
C ALA A 52 1.29 -9.07 4.60
N ARG A 53 1.19 -8.66 5.87
CA ARG A 53 0.00 -7.95 6.36
C ARG A 53 -0.03 -6.52 5.84
N ALA A 54 1.15 -5.90 5.81
CA ALA A 54 1.36 -4.56 5.32
C ALA A 54 2.79 -4.39 4.84
N THR A 55 2.97 -3.42 3.96
CA THR A 55 4.26 -2.84 3.60
C THR A 55 4.18 -1.34 3.80
N ALA A 56 5.29 -0.71 4.17
CA ALA A 56 5.42 0.73 4.27
C ALA A 56 6.63 1.20 3.47
N VAL A 57 6.46 2.20 2.58
CA VAL A 57 7.54 2.76 1.76
C VAL A 57 7.62 4.27 1.94
N ASN A 58 8.84 4.79 2.01
CA ASN A 58 9.11 6.21 1.88
C ASN A 58 9.46 6.56 0.42
N ILE A 59 8.83 7.59 -0.11
CA ILE A 59 9.06 8.10 -1.46
C ILE A 59 9.59 9.52 -1.35
N ASP A 60 10.82 9.76 -1.82
CA ASP A 60 11.35 11.12 -1.97
C ASP A 60 11.20 11.56 -3.44
N GLY A 61 10.12 12.27 -3.74
CA GLY A 61 9.80 12.72 -5.10
C GLY A 61 10.90 13.58 -5.73
N GLY A 62 11.65 14.34 -4.93
CA GLY A 62 12.76 15.18 -5.37
C GLY A 62 14.06 14.42 -5.68
N ALA A 63 14.14 13.13 -5.33
CA ALA A 63 15.33 12.31 -5.49
C ALA A 63 15.10 11.02 -6.30
N LEU A 64 13.93 10.85 -6.92
CA LEU A 64 13.60 9.70 -7.76
C LEU A 64 14.58 9.54 -8.92
N LEU A 65 14.97 8.29 -9.19
CA LEU A 65 15.80 7.90 -10.32
C LEU A 65 15.04 6.95 -11.24
N ASP A 66 15.27 7.08 -12.55
CA ASP A 66 14.81 6.08 -13.50
C ASP A 66 15.84 4.97 -13.63
N VAL A 67 15.49 3.79 -13.12
CA VAL A 67 16.30 2.57 -13.20
C VAL A 67 15.54 1.57 -14.05
N GLY A 68 16.24 0.93 -14.98
CA GLY A 68 15.69 -0.09 -15.86
C GLY A 68 14.96 -1.19 -15.08
N ARG A 69 13.85 -1.68 -15.66
CA ARG A 69 13.08 -2.77 -15.06
C ARG A 69 13.87 -4.08 -15.09
N GLY A 70 13.98 -4.73 -13.93
CA GLY A 70 14.36 -6.15 -13.83
C GLY A 70 13.13 -7.06 -13.80
N ASP A 71 13.36 -8.37 -13.64
CA ASP A 71 12.31 -9.35 -13.32
C ASP A 71 12.86 -10.48 -12.43
N ASP A 72 13.89 -10.16 -11.64
CA ASP A 72 14.69 -11.11 -10.86
C ASP A 72 14.00 -11.44 -9.52
N TRP A 73 12.84 -12.08 -9.61
CA TRP A 73 12.07 -12.53 -8.46
C TRP A 73 12.85 -13.54 -7.61
N HIS A 74 12.93 -13.30 -6.31
CA HIS A 74 13.72 -14.12 -5.39
C HIS A 74 13.06 -14.24 -4.01
N LEU A 75 13.31 -15.36 -3.34
CA LEU A 75 12.93 -15.54 -1.93
C LEU A 75 13.80 -14.63 -1.05
N ASP A 76 13.24 -14.12 0.04
CA ASP A 76 14.03 -13.46 1.08
C ASP A 76 14.80 -14.54 1.87
N PRO A 77 16.15 -14.55 1.86
CA PRO A 77 16.94 -15.55 2.58
C PRO A 77 16.82 -15.45 4.11
N ARG A 78 16.27 -14.35 4.64
CA ARG A 78 15.98 -14.17 6.08
C ARG A 78 14.73 -14.92 6.52
N VAL A 79 13.96 -15.45 5.58
CA VAL A 79 12.71 -16.17 5.84
C VAL A 79 12.82 -17.60 5.30
N PRO A 80 12.51 -18.63 6.10
CA PRO A 80 12.40 -20.00 5.59
C PRO A 80 11.45 -20.08 4.38
N ALA A 81 11.75 -20.95 3.42
CA ALA A 81 10.97 -21.05 2.18
C ALA A 81 9.51 -21.48 2.42
N ASP A 82 9.24 -22.18 3.51
CA ASP A 82 7.89 -22.58 3.96
C ASP A 82 7.18 -21.53 4.81
N GLN A 83 7.79 -20.35 5.02
CA GLN A 83 7.23 -19.21 5.77
C GLN A 83 7.02 -17.97 4.88
N GLN A 84 7.16 -18.12 3.56
CA GLN A 84 6.88 -17.08 2.57
C GLN A 84 6.29 -17.72 1.31
N THR A 85 5.49 -16.97 0.56
CA THR A 85 4.97 -17.42 -0.73
C THR A 85 6.10 -17.42 -1.74
N GLY A 86 6.28 -18.50 -2.50
CA GLY A 86 7.31 -18.61 -3.52
C GLY A 86 6.76 -18.71 -4.95
N PRO A 87 7.62 -19.00 -5.95
CA PRO A 87 7.26 -19.11 -7.35
C PRO A 87 6.19 -20.18 -7.65
N GLU A 88 6.05 -21.18 -6.79
CA GLU A 88 5.14 -22.32 -6.94
C GLU A 88 3.66 -21.91 -7.02
N VAL A 89 3.26 -20.86 -6.30
CA VAL A 89 1.88 -20.34 -6.35
C VAL A 89 1.58 -19.73 -7.72
N TYR A 90 2.55 -19.09 -8.36
CA TYR A 90 2.39 -18.37 -9.63
C TYR A 90 2.61 -19.25 -10.87
N ALA A 91 3.05 -20.51 -10.69
CA ALA A 91 3.45 -21.35 -11.81
C ALA A 91 2.25 -21.85 -12.63
N ARG A 92 2.21 -21.53 -13.94
CA ARG A 92 1.22 -22.06 -14.90
C ARG A 92 -0.23 -21.77 -14.48
N ASN A 93 -0.51 -20.51 -14.15
CA ASN A 93 -1.85 -20.00 -13.89
C ASN A 93 -1.87 -18.49 -14.18
N ASP A 94 -3.03 -17.87 -14.01
CA ASP A 94 -3.24 -16.44 -14.29
C ASP A 94 -3.03 -15.55 -13.05
N LEU A 95 -2.25 -15.99 -12.06
CA LEU A 95 -1.80 -15.15 -10.95
C LEU A 95 -0.48 -14.46 -11.29
N ASP A 96 -0.49 -13.14 -11.20
CA ASP A 96 0.69 -12.30 -11.20
C ASP A 96 1.25 -12.13 -9.79
N ARG A 97 2.55 -11.86 -9.75
CA ARG A 97 3.29 -11.41 -8.56
C ARG A 97 3.02 -9.92 -8.34
N GLY A 98 1.85 -9.63 -7.78
CA GLY A 98 1.40 -8.27 -7.51
C GLY A 98 2.30 -7.60 -6.47
N HIS A 99 3.01 -6.55 -6.86
CA HIS A 99 3.87 -5.79 -5.95
C HIS A 99 3.01 -5.05 -4.91
N LEU A 100 3.40 -5.12 -3.63
CA LEU A 100 2.78 -4.33 -2.55
C LEU A 100 3.48 -2.97 -2.41
N VAL A 101 4.82 -2.96 -2.37
CA VAL A 101 5.63 -1.78 -2.68
C VAL A 101 5.95 -1.81 -4.17
N ARG A 102 5.45 -0.81 -4.89
CA ARG A 102 5.68 -0.69 -6.32
C ARG A 102 7.16 -0.47 -6.61
N ARG A 103 7.66 -1.09 -7.68
CA ARG A 103 9.06 -1.04 -8.09
C ARG A 103 9.70 0.35 -8.05
N ARG A 104 8.99 1.40 -8.49
CA ARG A 104 9.55 2.76 -8.62
C ARG A 104 9.56 3.54 -7.31
N ASP A 105 8.68 3.20 -6.37
CA ASP A 105 8.44 3.99 -5.16
C ASP A 105 9.71 4.17 -4.30
N PRO A 106 10.53 3.13 -4.04
CA PRO A 106 11.75 3.27 -3.25
C PRO A 106 12.98 3.62 -4.10
N VAL A 107 12.85 3.93 -5.39
CA VAL A 107 14.00 4.10 -6.29
C VAL A 107 14.45 5.56 -6.30
N TRP A 108 15.07 5.99 -5.21
CA TRP A 108 15.57 7.35 -5.04
C TRP A 108 16.90 7.42 -4.28
N GLY A 109 17.60 8.54 -4.41
CA GLY A 109 18.91 8.78 -3.78
C GLY A 109 20.09 8.51 -4.72
N SER A 110 21.20 7.95 -4.20
CA SER A 110 22.36 7.63 -5.04
C SER A 110 22.06 6.44 -5.96
N ALA A 111 22.73 6.33 -7.11
CA ALA A 111 22.54 5.23 -8.04
C ALA A 111 22.71 3.84 -7.40
N THR A 112 23.64 3.70 -6.44
CA THR A 112 23.84 2.45 -5.68
C THR A 112 22.66 2.13 -4.76
N VAL A 113 22.09 3.14 -4.11
CA VAL A 113 20.92 2.97 -3.23
C VAL A 113 19.68 2.66 -4.06
N ALA A 114 19.41 3.45 -5.10
CA ALA A 114 18.28 3.25 -6.00
C ALA A 114 18.34 1.90 -6.74
N GLY A 115 19.53 1.47 -7.18
CA GLY A 115 19.72 0.16 -7.80
C GLY A 115 19.41 -1.00 -6.85
N ARG A 116 19.79 -0.87 -5.57
CA ARG A 116 19.45 -1.86 -4.53
C ARG A 116 17.95 -1.87 -4.25
N ALA A 117 17.33 -0.72 -4.06
CA ALA A 117 15.89 -0.61 -3.85
C ALA A 117 15.09 -1.24 -5.00
N ASN A 118 15.51 -1.02 -6.24
CA ASN A 118 14.90 -1.64 -7.41
C ASN A 118 14.95 -3.17 -7.34
N VAL A 119 16.08 -3.76 -6.95
CA VAL A 119 16.20 -5.22 -6.76
C VAL A 119 15.35 -5.71 -5.59
N ASP A 120 15.39 -5.01 -4.45
CA ASP A 120 14.66 -5.35 -3.23
C ASP A 120 13.14 -5.50 -3.49
N THR A 121 12.57 -4.70 -4.41
CA THR A 121 11.14 -4.78 -4.75
C THR A 121 10.71 -6.12 -5.38
N PHE A 122 11.65 -6.89 -5.94
CA PHE A 122 11.40 -8.22 -6.52
C PHE A 122 11.51 -9.36 -5.49
N SER A 123 11.58 -9.07 -4.20
CA SER A 123 11.48 -10.10 -3.17
C SER A 123 10.03 -10.61 -3.07
N TYR A 124 9.83 -11.93 -3.00
CA TYR A 124 8.48 -12.51 -2.92
C TYR A 124 7.69 -12.10 -1.67
N THR A 125 8.37 -11.72 -0.58
CA THR A 125 7.72 -11.18 0.62
C THR A 125 7.05 -9.82 0.37
N ASN A 126 7.46 -9.10 -0.67
CA ASN A 126 6.82 -7.87 -1.17
C ASN A 126 5.72 -8.15 -2.22
N ALA A 127 5.38 -9.41 -2.48
CA ALA A 127 4.36 -9.79 -3.44
C ALA A 127 3.16 -10.47 -2.78
N ALA A 128 2.00 -10.29 -3.41
CA ALA A 128 0.81 -11.07 -3.13
C ALA A 128 0.20 -11.61 -4.44
N PRO A 129 -0.45 -12.78 -4.42
CA PRO A 129 -1.17 -13.31 -5.57
C PRO A 129 -2.29 -12.39 -6.03
N GLN A 130 -2.16 -11.89 -7.25
CA GLN A 130 -3.17 -11.04 -7.87
C GLN A 130 -3.55 -11.64 -9.23
N ALA A 131 -4.85 -11.78 -9.52
CA ALA A 131 -5.30 -12.21 -10.84
C ALA A 131 -4.75 -11.25 -11.92
N ALA A 132 -4.30 -11.77 -13.06
CA ALA A 132 -3.62 -10.97 -14.08
C ALA A 132 -4.47 -9.79 -14.57
N GLY A 133 -5.77 -10.00 -14.76
CA GLY A 133 -6.70 -8.93 -15.11
C GLY A 133 -6.85 -7.84 -14.05
N PHE A 134 -6.60 -8.17 -12.77
CA PHE A 134 -6.58 -7.21 -11.66
C PHE A 134 -5.24 -6.47 -11.60
N ASN A 135 -4.12 -7.20 -11.60
CA ASN A 135 -2.77 -6.62 -11.47
C ASN A 135 -2.37 -5.74 -12.66
N GLN A 136 -2.79 -6.10 -13.87
CA GLN A 136 -2.38 -5.43 -15.11
C GLN A 136 -3.36 -4.36 -15.58
N SER A 137 -4.53 -4.24 -14.95
CA SER A 137 -5.51 -3.25 -15.37
C SER A 137 -5.01 -1.83 -15.11
N LYS A 138 -4.84 -1.10 -16.20
CA LYS A 138 -4.49 0.33 -16.20
C LYS A 138 -5.64 1.23 -15.76
N GLU A 139 -6.84 0.68 -15.70
CA GLU A 139 -8.04 1.49 -15.63
C GLU A 139 -8.18 2.14 -14.26
N LEU A 140 -7.60 1.59 -13.17
CA LEU A 140 -7.67 2.26 -11.86
C LEU A 140 -6.44 2.07 -10.94
N TRP A 141 -5.94 0.85 -10.71
CA TRP A 141 -4.86 0.62 -9.72
C TRP A 141 -3.51 1.20 -10.16
N LEU A 142 -3.06 0.84 -11.35
CA LEU A 142 -1.83 1.37 -11.93
C LEU A 142 -1.94 2.90 -12.16
N GLY A 143 -3.14 3.38 -12.54
CA GLY A 143 -3.43 4.80 -12.72
C GLY A 143 -3.30 5.59 -11.42
N LEU A 144 -3.84 5.06 -10.31
CA LEU A 144 -3.70 5.66 -8.98
C LEU A 144 -2.24 5.70 -8.52
N GLU A 145 -1.51 4.60 -8.70
CA GLU A 145 -0.08 4.52 -8.38
C GLU A 145 0.76 5.52 -9.17
N ASP A 146 0.48 5.64 -10.47
CA ASP A 146 1.14 6.64 -11.32
C ASP A 146 0.75 8.05 -10.91
N TYR A 147 -0.50 8.31 -10.54
CA TYR A 147 -0.93 9.62 -10.07
C TYR A 147 -0.21 10.03 -8.78
N ILE A 148 -0.17 9.15 -7.77
CA ILE A 148 0.52 9.42 -6.50
C ILE A 148 2.00 9.70 -6.74
N LEU A 149 2.68 8.83 -7.51
CA LEU A 149 4.11 8.96 -7.78
C LEU A 149 4.44 10.17 -8.66
N ASN A 150 3.68 10.42 -9.73
CA ASN A 150 3.94 11.54 -10.64
C ASN A 150 3.62 12.88 -9.97
N THR A 151 2.59 12.94 -9.12
CA THR A 151 2.29 14.14 -8.32
C THR A 151 3.47 14.44 -7.40
N ALA A 152 3.93 13.46 -6.62
CA ALA A 152 5.09 13.63 -5.75
C ALA A 152 6.37 13.98 -6.51
N GLN A 153 6.61 13.37 -7.67
CA GLN A 153 7.77 13.69 -8.50
C GLN A 153 7.70 15.13 -9.05
N ALA A 154 6.51 15.56 -9.50
CA ALA A 154 6.31 16.89 -10.05
C ALA A 154 6.41 18.00 -8.99
N SER A 155 5.93 17.74 -7.77
CA SER A 155 6.01 18.67 -6.64
C SER A 155 7.31 18.56 -5.83
N GLY A 156 8.10 17.49 -6.02
CA GLY A 156 9.24 17.16 -5.18
C GLY A 156 8.86 16.76 -3.76
N GLU A 157 7.59 16.38 -3.53
CA GLU A 157 7.07 16.07 -2.21
C GLU A 157 7.50 14.69 -1.71
N ARG A 158 7.52 14.57 -0.38
CA ARG A 158 7.77 13.33 0.32
C ARG A 158 6.46 12.65 0.67
N LEU A 159 6.37 11.35 0.39
CA LEU A 159 5.23 10.52 0.74
C LEU A 159 5.65 9.35 1.62
N SER A 160 4.74 8.93 2.50
CA SER A 160 4.73 7.57 3.05
C SER A 160 3.52 6.83 2.50
N VAL A 161 3.74 5.67 1.91
CA VAL A 161 2.67 4.83 1.35
C VAL A 161 2.65 3.49 2.07
N PHE A 162 1.46 3.05 2.44
CA PHE A 162 1.19 1.79 3.09
C PHE A 162 0.29 0.95 2.19
N THR A 163 0.62 -0.32 2.00
CA THR A 163 -0.14 -1.23 1.12
C THR A 163 -0.23 -2.59 1.78
N GLY A 164 -1.35 -3.28 1.61
CA GLY A 164 -1.45 -4.68 2.01
C GLY A 164 -2.66 -5.38 1.44
N PRO A 165 -2.67 -6.73 1.45
CA PRO A 165 -3.90 -7.50 1.33
C PRO A 165 -4.77 -7.37 2.59
N VAL A 166 -6.05 -7.69 2.46
CA VAL A 166 -6.90 -8.08 3.59
C VAL A 166 -6.76 -9.58 3.77
N LEU A 167 -6.15 -10.01 4.88
CA LEU A 167 -5.94 -11.42 5.20
C LEU A 167 -7.16 -11.93 5.97
N ALA A 168 -8.16 -12.45 5.25
CA ALA A 168 -9.39 -12.97 5.85
C ALA A 168 -9.25 -14.46 6.19
N ASP A 169 -9.93 -14.91 7.25
CA ASP A 169 -9.89 -16.32 7.67
C ASP A 169 -10.53 -17.27 6.65
N ASP A 170 -11.49 -16.75 5.86
CA ASP A 170 -12.21 -17.46 4.81
C ASP A 170 -11.60 -17.28 3.41
N ASP A 171 -10.38 -16.75 3.31
CA ASP A 171 -9.64 -16.72 2.06
C ASP A 171 -9.35 -18.14 1.57
N GLN A 172 -9.63 -18.39 0.29
CA GLN A 172 -9.53 -19.72 -0.29
C GLN A 172 -8.08 -20.16 -0.44
N GLU A 173 -7.78 -21.38 0.02
CA GLU A 173 -6.47 -21.97 -0.18
C GLU A 173 -6.24 -22.33 -1.65
N TYR A 174 -5.07 -21.98 -2.16
CA TYR A 174 -4.56 -22.38 -3.45
C TYR A 174 -3.07 -22.69 -3.32
N ARG A 175 -2.71 -23.97 -3.55
CA ARG A 175 -1.32 -24.46 -3.46
C ARG A 175 -0.64 -24.11 -2.12
N GLY A 176 -1.38 -24.23 -1.02
CA GLY A 176 -0.87 -23.97 0.33
C GLY A 176 -0.74 -22.49 0.71
N VAL A 177 -1.36 -21.58 -0.05
CA VAL A 177 -1.47 -20.15 0.26
C VAL A 177 -2.93 -19.72 0.18
N GLN A 178 -3.43 -19.02 1.20
CA GLN A 178 -4.77 -18.45 1.20
C GLN A 178 -4.79 -17.15 0.38
N LEU A 179 -5.50 -17.16 -0.76
CA LEU A 179 -5.52 -16.06 -1.71
C LEU A 179 -6.35 -14.88 -1.17
N PRO A 180 -5.74 -13.70 -0.93
CA PRO A 180 -6.49 -12.54 -0.48
C PRO A 180 -7.46 -12.07 -1.55
N ARG A 181 -8.67 -11.68 -1.15
CA ARG A 181 -9.67 -11.13 -2.09
C ARG A 181 -9.58 -9.62 -2.26
N LEU A 182 -9.16 -8.92 -1.21
CA LEU A 182 -9.13 -7.47 -1.18
C LEU A 182 -7.71 -6.97 -0.95
N PHE A 183 -7.43 -5.80 -1.49
CA PHE A 183 -6.21 -5.05 -1.23
C PHE A 183 -6.56 -3.64 -0.80
N TRP A 184 -5.69 -3.04 0.01
CA TRP A 184 -5.83 -1.69 0.49
C TRP A 184 -4.53 -0.90 0.29
N LYS A 185 -4.68 0.43 0.21
CA LYS A 185 -3.55 1.36 0.19
C LYS A 185 -3.89 2.65 0.90
N VAL A 186 -2.94 3.20 1.63
CA VAL A 186 -3.02 4.50 2.28
C VAL A 186 -1.80 5.32 1.89
N ALA A 187 -2.00 6.50 1.31
CA ALA A 187 -0.93 7.45 1.02
C ALA A 187 -1.01 8.61 2.02
N ALA A 188 0.14 9.01 2.56
CA ALA A 188 0.27 10.05 3.55
C ALA A 188 1.36 11.07 3.17
N TRP A 189 1.08 12.35 3.41
CA TRP A 189 1.97 13.47 3.11
C TRP A 189 1.75 14.60 4.12
N VAL A 190 2.58 15.64 4.04
CA VAL A 190 2.40 16.85 4.85
C VAL A 190 1.95 18.00 3.96
N THR A 191 0.93 18.72 4.42
CA THR A 191 0.47 19.97 3.82
C THR A 191 0.78 21.15 4.74
N THR A 192 1.00 22.32 4.13
CA THR A 192 1.08 23.62 4.81
C THR A 192 -0.22 24.41 4.68
N GLU A 193 -1.20 23.91 3.91
CA GLU A 193 -2.56 24.46 3.94
C GLU A 193 -3.13 24.16 5.33
N GLY A 194 -3.45 25.23 6.07
CA GLY A 194 -3.93 25.11 7.45
C GLY A 194 -5.04 24.07 7.53
N ALA A 195 -4.93 23.16 8.51
CA ALA A 195 -5.94 22.14 8.76
C ALA A 195 -7.32 22.82 8.78
N ALA A 196 -8.08 22.66 7.70
CA ALA A 196 -9.41 23.22 7.63
C ALA A 196 -10.19 22.57 8.77
N ASP A 197 -10.56 23.36 9.77
CA ASP A 197 -11.51 22.93 10.77
C ASP A 197 -12.76 22.46 10.02
N ALA A 198 -12.97 21.15 10.01
CA ALA A 198 -14.07 20.47 9.32
C ALA A 198 -15.46 20.98 9.78
N THR A 199 -15.48 21.82 10.82
CA THR A 199 -16.67 22.41 11.42
C THR A 199 -16.95 23.86 11.00
N THR A 200 -15.97 24.63 10.50
CA THR A 200 -16.14 26.09 10.32
C THR A 200 -15.76 26.67 8.95
N GLY A 201 -15.04 25.94 8.10
CA GLY A 201 -14.78 26.35 6.71
C GLY A 201 -14.07 27.70 6.54
N SER A 202 -13.40 28.20 7.58
CA SER A 202 -12.73 29.50 7.56
C SER A 202 -11.25 29.33 7.23
N THR A 203 -10.83 29.86 6.08
CA THR A 203 -9.42 29.99 5.69
C THR A 203 -8.87 31.30 6.23
N THR A 204 -8.03 31.26 7.26
CA THR A 204 -7.26 32.44 7.68
C THR A 204 -6.06 32.64 6.76
N ASP A 205 -5.89 33.87 6.28
CA ASP A 205 -4.90 34.35 5.29
C ASP A 205 -3.42 34.32 5.77
N THR A 206 -3.10 33.48 6.76
CA THR A 206 -1.77 33.37 7.37
C THR A 206 -1.12 32.04 6.98
N ALA A 207 -0.98 31.78 5.68
CA ALA A 207 -0.35 30.57 5.16
C ALA A 207 1.16 30.45 5.48
N GLN A 208 1.81 31.54 5.89
CA GLN A 208 3.26 31.60 6.09
C GLN A 208 3.74 30.97 7.42
N ASP A 209 2.86 30.82 8.41
CA ASP A 209 3.17 30.30 9.75
C ASP A 209 2.38 29.02 10.12
N ALA A 210 1.67 28.42 9.16
CA ALA A 210 0.90 27.21 9.41
C ALA A 210 1.83 26.04 9.74
N ALA A 211 1.61 25.41 10.90
CA ALA A 211 2.33 24.21 11.28
C ALA A 211 2.06 23.09 10.26
N PRO A 212 3.07 22.25 9.92
CA PRO A 212 2.88 21.13 9.01
C PRO A 212 1.77 20.21 9.53
N ALA A 213 0.75 19.98 8.70
CA ALA A 213 -0.35 19.08 9.00
C ALA A 213 -0.21 17.79 8.20
N LEU A 214 -0.41 16.65 8.86
CA LEU A 214 -0.47 15.36 8.17
C LEU A 214 -1.79 15.26 7.40
N ALA A 215 -1.72 14.76 6.17
CA ALA A 215 -2.87 14.45 5.33
C ALA A 215 -2.74 13.00 4.82
N ALA A 216 -3.87 12.32 4.66
CA ALA A 216 -3.92 10.94 4.17
C ALA A 216 -5.14 10.70 3.27
N THR A 217 -5.01 9.72 2.37
CA THR A 217 -6.13 9.18 1.58
C THR A 217 -5.99 7.67 1.47
N ALA A 218 -7.11 6.96 1.42
CA ALA A 218 -7.16 5.51 1.45
C ALA A 218 -8.01 4.90 0.33
N TYR A 219 -7.63 3.69 -0.09
CA TYR A 219 -8.27 2.98 -1.19
C TYR A 219 -8.42 1.50 -0.88
N VAL A 220 -9.49 0.89 -1.40
CA VAL A 220 -9.74 -0.56 -1.37
C VAL A 220 -10.06 -1.06 -2.78
N LEU A 221 -9.57 -2.25 -3.09
CA LEU A 221 -9.73 -2.93 -4.36
C LEU A 221 -10.16 -4.38 -4.15
N ASP A 222 -10.98 -4.90 -5.06
CA ASP A 222 -11.53 -6.26 -5.03
C ASP A 222 -11.12 -7.05 -6.26
N GLN A 223 -10.47 -8.20 -6.04
CA GLN A 223 -10.17 -9.17 -7.09
C GLN A 223 -11.07 -10.42 -7.08
N THR A 224 -12.05 -10.50 -6.18
CA THR A 224 -12.96 -11.64 -6.04
C THR A 224 -13.58 -12.07 -7.38
N PRO A 225 -14.08 -11.15 -8.24
CA PRO A 225 -14.66 -11.55 -9.53
C PRO A 225 -13.68 -12.26 -10.47
N GLN A 226 -12.38 -12.00 -10.33
CA GLN A 226 -11.32 -12.57 -11.17
C GLN A 226 -10.78 -13.89 -10.64
N LEU A 227 -10.87 -14.12 -9.31
CA LEU A 227 -10.40 -15.37 -8.72
C LEU A 227 -11.22 -16.58 -9.19
N GLY A 228 -12.51 -16.40 -9.52
CA GLY A 228 -13.36 -17.48 -10.05
C GLY A 228 -12.93 -18.06 -11.41
N GLN A 229 -11.96 -17.43 -12.09
CA GLN A 229 -11.38 -17.91 -13.35
C GLN A 229 -10.09 -18.73 -13.14
N ILE A 230 -9.55 -18.70 -11.92
CA ILE A 230 -8.43 -19.54 -11.51
C ILE A 230 -9.04 -20.92 -11.17
N ASP A 231 -8.34 -22.02 -11.47
CA ASP A 231 -8.72 -23.41 -11.13
C ASP A 231 -8.78 -23.61 -9.59
N LEU A 232 -9.73 -22.93 -8.97
CA LEU A 232 -10.05 -22.98 -7.56
C LEU A 232 -11.05 -24.12 -7.36
N GLU A 233 -10.80 -25.00 -6.39
CA GLU A 233 -11.64 -26.19 -6.13
C GLU A 233 -13.11 -25.84 -5.81
N GLN A 234 -13.38 -24.58 -5.44
CA GLN A 234 -14.70 -24.04 -5.12
C GLN A 234 -14.83 -22.61 -5.64
N ALA A 235 -16.05 -22.17 -5.96
CA ALA A 235 -16.34 -20.80 -6.34
C ALA A 235 -16.13 -19.85 -5.15
N VAL A 236 -15.42 -18.74 -5.38
CA VAL A 236 -15.16 -17.73 -4.35
C VAL A 236 -16.44 -16.95 -4.07
N ALA A 237 -17.00 -17.12 -2.88
CA ALA A 237 -18.17 -16.35 -2.44
C ALA A 237 -17.79 -14.89 -2.14
N ALA A 238 -18.69 -13.97 -2.48
CA ALA A 238 -18.57 -12.58 -2.10
C ALA A 238 -18.66 -12.41 -0.57
N ARG A 239 -17.94 -11.42 -0.04
CA ARG A 239 -18.01 -11.03 1.37
C ARG A 239 -19.32 -10.29 1.66
N PRO A 240 -20.16 -10.74 2.62
CA PRO A 240 -21.45 -10.09 2.89
C PRO A 240 -21.30 -8.73 3.57
N ASP A 241 -20.17 -8.49 4.24
CA ASP A 241 -19.88 -7.24 4.92
C ASP A 241 -19.33 -6.18 3.96
N VAL A 242 -18.61 -6.57 2.91
CA VAL A 242 -18.10 -5.66 1.88
C VAL A 242 -19.17 -5.50 0.79
N PRO A 243 -19.56 -4.27 0.40
CA PRO A 243 -20.48 -4.08 -0.74
C PRO A 243 -19.96 -4.88 -1.94
N LEU A 244 -20.82 -5.47 -2.77
CA LEU A 244 -20.36 -6.15 -3.99
C LEU A 244 -19.59 -5.16 -4.87
N LEU A 245 -18.27 -5.22 -4.78
CA LEU A 245 -17.37 -4.40 -5.56
C LEU A 245 -17.33 -5.08 -6.93
N GLY A 246 -18.07 -4.52 -7.89
CA GLY A 246 -18.07 -5.01 -9.26
C GLY A 246 -16.64 -5.21 -9.81
N PRO A 247 -16.48 -6.00 -10.89
CA PRO A 247 -15.15 -6.31 -11.41
C PRO A 247 -14.40 -5.01 -11.74
N TYR A 248 -13.15 -4.93 -11.29
CA TYR A 248 -12.21 -3.84 -11.60
C TYR A 248 -12.41 -2.52 -10.84
N ARG A 249 -13.08 -2.49 -9.69
CA ARG A 249 -13.39 -1.22 -9.01
C ARG A 249 -12.38 -0.87 -7.91
N THR A 250 -11.86 0.35 -7.99
CA THR A 250 -11.12 1.01 -6.92
C THR A 250 -12.06 1.95 -6.20
N PHE A 251 -12.10 1.85 -4.88
CA PHE A 251 -12.89 2.73 -4.05
C PHE A 251 -11.97 3.60 -3.23
N GLN A 252 -12.24 4.90 -3.21
CA GLN A 252 -11.75 5.74 -2.13
C GLN A 252 -12.62 5.49 -0.90
N VAL A 253 -11.97 5.27 0.24
CA VAL A 253 -12.62 4.90 1.50
C VAL A 253 -12.06 5.73 2.65
N PRO A 254 -12.77 5.82 3.79
CA PRO A 254 -12.18 6.33 5.01
C PRO A 254 -10.96 5.48 5.43
N VAL A 255 -9.90 6.11 5.91
CA VAL A 255 -8.71 5.42 6.44
C VAL A 255 -9.10 4.50 7.62
N ALA A 256 -10.10 4.89 8.42
CA ALA A 256 -10.65 4.07 9.50
C ALA A 256 -11.25 2.74 9.01
N ASP A 257 -11.79 2.72 7.79
CA ASP A 257 -12.32 1.49 7.19
C ASP A 257 -11.20 0.55 6.76
N VAL A 258 -10.06 1.09 6.29
CA VAL A 258 -8.86 0.28 6.03
C VAL A 258 -8.32 -0.31 7.33
N ALA A 259 -8.23 0.48 8.41
CA ALA A 259 -7.81 -0.03 9.72
C ALA A 259 -8.72 -1.18 10.19
N SER A 260 -10.04 -1.01 10.05
CA SER A 260 -11.04 -2.03 10.41
C SER A 260 -10.94 -3.29 9.53
N LEU A 261 -10.78 -3.14 8.22
CA LEU A 261 -10.69 -4.26 7.28
C LEU A 261 -9.39 -5.06 7.43
N SER A 262 -8.27 -4.38 7.65
CA SER A 262 -6.95 -5.00 7.77
C SER A 262 -6.66 -5.53 9.16
N GLY A 263 -7.39 -5.08 10.18
CA GLY A 263 -7.11 -5.38 11.58
C GLY A 263 -5.81 -4.73 12.09
N LEU A 264 -5.38 -3.64 11.45
CA LEU A 264 -4.14 -2.93 11.75
C LEU A 264 -4.43 -1.56 12.38
N ASP A 265 -3.66 -1.23 13.40
CA ASP A 265 -3.48 0.14 13.87
C ASP A 265 -2.65 0.92 12.84
N LEU A 266 -3.26 1.95 12.25
CA LEU A 266 -2.65 2.86 11.28
C LEU A 266 -2.15 4.16 11.93
N GLY A 267 -2.06 4.20 13.26
CA GLY A 267 -1.52 5.31 14.03
C GLY A 267 -2.28 6.61 13.78
N PRO A 268 -1.62 7.70 13.34
CA PRO A 268 -2.25 9.01 13.16
C PRO A 268 -3.07 9.14 11.88
N LEU A 269 -2.97 8.18 10.94
CA LEU A 269 -3.55 8.30 9.59
C LEU A 269 -5.09 8.46 9.59
N PRO A 270 -5.88 7.78 10.44
CA PRO A 270 -7.33 7.99 10.48
C PRO A 270 -7.73 9.42 10.83
N THR A 271 -6.96 10.11 11.67
CA THR A 271 -7.22 11.52 12.05
C THR A 271 -6.78 12.50 10.96
N ALA A 272 -5.83 12.09 10.12
CA ALA A 272 -5.32 12.87 9.00
C ALA A 272 -6.10 12.64 7.69
N ASP A 273 -7.17 11.87 7.73
CA ASP A 273 -7.94 11.49 6.56
C ASP A 273 -8.58 12.71 5.89
N ARG A 274 -8.34 12.84 4.59
CA ARG A 274 -8.89 13.90 3.74
C ARG A 274 -10.25 13.54 3.16
N PHE A 275 -10.70 12.30 3.27
CA PHE A 275 -12.00 11.87 2.77
C PHE A 275 -13.14 12.35 3.69
N SER A 276 -13.94 13.32 3.23
CA SER A 276 -14.98 13.95 4.07
C SER A 276 -16.22 13.06 4.29
N VAL A 277 -16.59 12.84 5.56
CA VAL A 277 -17.78 12.05 5.97
C VAL A 277 -19.10 12.65 5.46
N ALA A 278 -19.19 13.98 5.33
CA ALA A 278 -20.39 14.65 4.83
C ALA A 278 -20.70 14.33 3.35
N ARG A 279 -19.68 13.96 2.55
CA ARG A 279 -19.83 13.53 1.14
C ARG A 279 -19.89 12.00 1.00
N ALA A 280 -19.33 11.26 1.95
CA ALA A 280 -19.54 9.81 2.05
C ALA A 280 -21.03 9.46 2.18
N LEU A 281 -21.85 10.28 2.85
CA LEU A 281 -23.31 10.07 2.97
C LEU A 281 -24.08 10.08 1.63
N THR A 282 -23.49 10.59 0.54
CA THR A 282 -24.04 10.46 -0.83
C THR A 282 -23.61 9.18 -1.56
N ALA A 283 -22.70 8.39 -0.98
CA ALA A 283 -22.05 7.25 -1.59
C ALA A 283 -22.46 5.91 -0.93
N GLY A 284 -23.52 5.27 -1.42
CA GLY A 284 -23.85 3.87 -1.10
C GLY A 284 -23.96 3.50 0.40
N ALA A 285 -23.93 2.19 0.71
CA ALA A 285 -24.22 1.67 2.06
C ALA A 285 -23.09 1.85 3.09
N ARG A 286 -21.83 2.05 2.65
CA ARG A 286 -20.65 2.25 3.52
C ARG A 286 -20.00 3.63 3.39
N GLY A 287 -20.51 4.51 2.54
CA GLY A 287 -19.87 5.79 2.28
C GLY A 287 -18.64 5.74 1.37
N TRP A 288 -18.40 4.61 0.71
CA TRP A 288 -17.26 4.41 -0.20
C TRP A 288 -17.54 5.03 -1.55
N LEU A 289 -16.57 5.78 -2.07
CA LEU A 289 -16.66 6.40 -3.38
C LEU A 289 -15.99 5.51 -4.42
N GLU A 290 -16.76 4.97 -5.35
CA GLU A 290 -16.23 4.34 -6.55
C GLU A 290 -15.51 5.39 -7.40
N LEU A 291 -14.31 5.05 -7.87
CA LEU A 291 -13.53 5.89 -8.76
C LEU A 291 -13.66 5.35 -10.18
N ASP A 292 -14.18 6.15 -11.11
CA ASP A 292 -14.17 5.86 -12.55
C ASP A 292 -12.99 6.58 -13.23
N ALA A 293 -12.51 7.67 -12.64
CA ALA A 293 -11.36 8.44 -13.07
C ALA A 293 -10.58 9.04 -11.88
N LEU A 294 -9.32 9.41 -12.10
CA LEU A 294 -8.49 10.08 -11.07
C LEU A 294 -9.08 11.42 -10.60
N ALA A 295 -9.86 12.09 -11.45
CA ALA A 295 -10.54 13.34 -11.10
C ALA A 295 -11.65 13.15 -10.04
N ASP A 296 -12.06 11.90 -9.78
CA ASP A 296 -13.08 11.59 -8.78
C ASP A 296 -12.50 11.55 -7.35
N ILE A 297 -11.17 11.52 -7.21
CA ILE A 297 -10.48 11.50 -5.90
C ILE A 297 -10.81 12.79 -5.13
N GLN A 298 -11.22 12.62 -3.87
CA GLN A 298 -11.52 13.72 -2.96
C GLN A 298 -10.37 13.93 -1.97
N LEU A 299 -9.88 15.16 -1.84
CA LEU A 299 -8.78 15.57 -0.94
C LEU A 299 -9.20 16.77 -0.08
#